data_AF-A0A0E0K2N5-F1
#
_entry.id   AF-A0A0E0K2N5-F1
#
_cell.length_a   1.000
_cell.length_b   1.000
_cell.length_c   1.000
_cell.angle_alpha   90.00
_cell.angle_beta   90.00
_cell.angle_gamma   90.00
#
_symmetry.space_group_name_H-M   'P 1'
#
loop_
_entity.id
_entity.type
_entity.pdbx_description
1 polymer ?
#
loop_
_entity_poly.entity_id
_entity_poly.type
_entity_poly.pdbx_seq_one_letter_code
_entity_poly.pdbx_strand_id
1 'polypeptide(L)'
;MTFPDEIIANILTRLPPKELVRARVVCKQWHALTSEHLFMHTNLLRSNAGHPVITGFFLNDEIHKKFSYNPLLRGYSSPDLSFIPITADTAESETYVTSSCHGLLLCRRRRRIHGELGVYRARHYVCNPETMDFVEVNIPAGAGQYLNLAYDPLKSRHHYKIVARGHDGIRVYSSQTRSWLTVVRYDDRCRRSPFAGLRHPRGVFWNGSLVWAMLSPRLLRFAIDSGELSEMPLPPRLRSEGWFHSGWVYAYVGESGGHLQVIGYTDEERRAACFDVLEMRDDEDWTVLYRVDMTRVKELYDPEDDGASVARVTLEHFSWGGAPLHVVRGPGEAGRHGVLFFSVPGKIVCYDAESRAVSVVWEDTATSSSPSYLLSYTWFNFYAYTPSFLRRL
;
A
#
# COMPACT_ATOMS: atom_id res chain seq x y z
N MET A 1 -15.71 -41.36 -14.87
CA MET A 1 -15.27 -40.27 -15.77
C MET A 1 -14.36 -39.36 -14.98
N THR A 2 -13.10 -39.24 -15.40
CA THR A 2 -12.14 -38.27 -14.84
C THR A 2 -12.13 -37.05 -15.75
N PHE A 3 -12.41 -35.86 -15.21
CA PHE A 3 -12.26 -34.63 -15.99
C PHE A 3 -10.77 -34.40 -16.31
N PRO A 4 -10.44 -33.83 -17.48
CA PRO A 4 -9.08 -33.39 -17.79
C PRO A 4 -8.56 -32.38 -16.76
N ASP A 5 -7.25 -32.42 -16.51
CA ASP A 5 -6.55 -31.54 -15.56
C ASP A 5 -6.81 -30.05 -15.82
N GLU A 6 -6.88 -29.65 -17.08
CA GLU A 6 -7.17 -28.27 -17.50
C GLU A 6 -8.55 -27.80 -17.02
N ILE A 7 -9.56 -28.67 -17.07
CA ILE A 7 -10.92 -28.34 -16.63
C ILE A 7 -10.95 -28.23 -15.10
N ILE A 8 -10.30 -29.15 -14.40
CA ILE A 8 -10.19 -29.13 -12.94
C ILE A 8 -9.45 -27.86 -12.49
N ALA A 9 -8.34 -27.52 -13.13
CA ALA A 9 -7.60 -26.29 -12.90
C ALA A 9 -8.47 -25.05 -13.15
N ASN A 10 -9.25 -24.99 -14.23
CA ASN A 10 -10.16 -23.87 -14.50
C ASN A 10 -11.26 -23.72 -13.44
N ILE A 11 -11.75 -24.83 -12.88
CA ILE A 11 -12.73 -24.80 -11.78
C ILE A 11 -12.07 -24.31 -10.50
N LEU A 12 -10.94 -24.91 -10.12
CA LEU A 12 -10.24 -24.59 -8.87
C LEU A 12 -9.74 -23.13 -8.86
N THR A 13 -9.33 -22.56 -10.00
CA THR A 13 -8.93 -21.13 -10.10
C THR A 13 -10.09 -20.15 -9.89
N ARG A 14 -11.34 -20.61 -9.83
CA ARG A 14 -12.51 -19.76 -9.52
C ARG A 14 -12.93 -19.83 -8.06
N LEU A 15 -12.32 -20.71 -7.27
CA LEU A 15 -12.64 -20.86 -5.87
C LEU A 15 -12.03 -19.70 -5.06
N PRO A 16 -12.75 -19.22 -4.03
CA PRO A 16 -12.18 -18.30 -3.08
C PRO A 16 -10.89 -18.87 -2.46
N PRO A 17 -9.94 -18.01 -2.08
CA PRO A 17 -8.64 -18.43 -1.55
C PRO A 17 -8.71 -19.48 -0.41
N LYS A 18 -9.67 -19.37 0.51
CA LYS A 18 -9.90 -20.34 1.60
C LYS A 18 -10.37 -21.71 1.10
N GLU A 19 -11.29 -21.73 0.13
CA GLU A 19 -11.79 -22.99 -0.46
C GLU A 19 -10.73 -23.67 -1.31
N LEU A 20 -9.83 -22.90 -1.94
CA LEU A 20 -8.68 -23.44 -2.65
C LEU A 20 -7.73 -24.22 -1.73
N VAL A 21 -7.54 -23.77 -0.48
CA VAL A 21 -6.78 -24.54 0.52
C VAL A 21 -7.47 -25.84 0.89
N ARG A 22 -8.80 -25.81 1.05
CA ARG A 22 -9.57 -27.02 1.32
C ARG A 22 -9.51 -27.99 0.13
N ALA A 23 -9.52 -27.47 -1.10
CA ALA A 23 -9.36 -28.29 -2.30
C ALA A 23 -8.01 -29.03 -2.36
N ARG A 24 -6.93 -28.43 -1.82
CA ARG A 24 -5.60 -29.07 -1.75
C ARG A 24 -5.57 -30.36 -0.93
N VAL A 25 -6.50 -30.56 -0.01
CA VAL A 25 -6.55 -31.76 0.84
C VAL A 25 -7.53 -32.82 0.34
N VAL A 26 -8.27 -32.54 -0.75
CA VAL A 26 -9.27 -33.48 -1.31
C VAL A 26 -8.59 -34.67 -1.99
N CYS A 27 -7.62 -34.43 -2.87
CA CYS A 27 -6.86 -35.50 -3.54
C CYS A 27 -5.48 -35.02 -4.03
N LYS A 28 -4.59 -35.98 -4.34
CA LYS A 28 -3.23 -35.70 -4.84
C LYS A 28 -3.21 -34.91 -6.15
N GLN A 29 -4.17 -35.17 -7.04
CA GLN A 29 -4.30 -34.48 -8.32
C GLN A 29 -4.59 -32.99 -8.10
N TRP A 30 -5.56 -32.65 -7.26
CA TRP A 30 -5.90 -31.24 -6.96
C TRP A 30 -4.78 -30.54 -6.20
N HIS A 31 -4.10 -31.25 -5.29
CA HIS A 31 -2.91 -30.74 -4.65
C HIS A 31 -1.81 -30.37 -5.66
N ALA A 32 -1.53 -31.25 -6.62
CA ALA A 32 -0.55 -31.01 -7.68
C ALA A 32 -0.95 -29.81 -8.54
N LEU A 33 -2.18 -29.80 -9.08
CA LEU A 33 -2.67 -28.73 -9.96
C LEU A 33 -2.64 -27.35 -9.30
N THR A 34 -3.07 -27.25 -8.04
CA THR A 34 -3.06 -25.97 -7.29
C THR A 34 -1.66 -25.54 -6.84
N SER A 35 -0.66 -26.40 -7.03
CA SER A 35 0.75 -26.10 -6.79
C SER A 35 1.48 -25.76 -8.10
N GLU A 36 0.89 -25.97 -9.27
CA GLU A 36 1.53 -25.69 -10.57
C GLU A 36 1.64 -24.20 -10.90
N HIS A 37 2.74 -23.80 -11.56
CA HIS A 37 3.04 -22.41 -11.92
C HIS A 37 1.94 -21.76 -12.74
N LEU A 38 1.46 -22.48 -13.75
CA LEU A 38 0.44 -22.01 -14.68
C LEU A 38 -0.91 -21.78 -13.99
N PHE A 39 -1.30 -22.66 -13.05
CA PHE A 39 -2.52 -22.49 -12.27
C PHE A 39 -2.52 -21.19 -11.48
N MET A 40 -1.42 -20.91 -10.78
CA MET A 40 -1.27 -19.72 -9.93
C MET A 40 -1.17 -18.45 -10.75
N HIS A 41 -0.42 -18.50 -11.85
CA HIS A 41 -0.32 -17.41 -12.82
C HIS A 41 -1.71 -17.08 -13.37
N THR A 42 -2.50 -18.08 -13.75
CA THR A 42 -3.86 -17.90 -14.24
C THR A 42 -4.79 -17.36 -13.15
N ASN A 43 -4.67 -17.84 -11.91
CA ASN A 43 -5.47 -17.36 -10.78
C ASN A 43 -5.15 -15.90 -10.43
N LEU A 44 -3.86 -15.55 -10.36
CA LEU A 44 -3.38 -14.19 -10.12
C LEU A 44 -3.78 -13.24 -11.24
N LEU A 45 -3.52 -13.60 -12.50
CA LEU A 45 -3.93 -12.80 -13.64
C LEU A 45 -5.44 -12.63 -13.68
N ARG A 46 -6.23 -13.67 -13.35
CA ARG A 46 -7.68 -13.56 -13.28
C ARG A 46 -8.15 -12.70 -12.11
N SER A 47 -7.43 -12.73 -10.98
CA SER A 47 -7.71 -11.86 -9.83
C SER A 47 -7.39 -10.40 -10.15
N ASN A 48 -6.35 -10.16 -10.96
CA ASN A 48 -5.96 -8.83 -11.44
C ASN A 48 -6.84 -8.33 -12.61
N ALA A 49 -7.33 -9.24 -13.46
CA ALA A 49 -8.20 -8.92 -14.61
C ALA A 49 -9.70 -8.88 -14.25
N GLY A 50 -10.10 -9.51 -13.15
CA GLY A 50 -11.44 -9.42 -12.56
C GLY A 50 -11.63 -8.13 -11.76
N HIS A 51 -12.58 -8.09 -10.84
CA HIS A 51 -12.65 -7.02 -9.84
C HIS A 51 -11.46 -7.21 -8.88
N PRO A 52 -10.45 -6.31 -8.85
CA PRO A 52 -9.42 -6.39 -7.83
C PRO A 52 -10.08 -6.06 -6.50
N VAL A 53 -10.40 -7.07 -5.70
CA VAL A 53 -11.07 -6.86 -4.43
C VAL A 53 -10.04 -6.88 -3.30
N ILE A 54 -9.96 -5.77 -2.58
CA ILE A 54 -9.29 -5.75 -1.27
C ILE A 54 -10.26 -6.32 -0.23
N THR A 55 -9.82 -7.29 0.57
CA THR A 55 -10.70 -7.91 1.57
C THR A 55 -10.88 -7.03 2.80
N GLY A 56 -9.92 -6.12 3.01
CA GLY A 56 -9.88 -5.16 4.09
C GLY A 56 -8.60 -4.33 4.03
N PHE A 57 -8.37 -3.57 5.08
CA PHE A 57 -7.18 -2.76 5.20
C PHE A 57 -6.70 -2.69 6.66
N PHE A 58 -5.39 -2.61 6.83
CA PHE A 58 -4.81 -2.20 8.10
C PHE A 58 -4.71 -0.68 8.13
N LEU A 59 -5.22 -0.10 9.21
CA LEU A 59 -5.02 1.30 9.54
C LEU A 59 -3.90 1.37 10.58
N ASN A 60 -2.86 2.14 10.30
CA ASN A 60 -1.74 2.32 11.20
C ASN A 60 -1.43 3.82 11.33
N ASP A 61 -1.76 4.33 12.51
CA ASP A 61 -1.46 5.68 12.95
C ASP A 61 -0.63 5.62 14.23
N GLU A 62 0.68 5.65 14.04
CA GLU A 62 1.65 5.58 15.13
C GLU A 62 1.62 6.79 16.05
N ILE A 63 1.19 7.95 15.54
CA ILE A 63 1.17 9.21 16.27
C ILE A 63 0.06 9.16 17.31
N HIS A 64 -1.13 8.76 16.87
CA HIS A 64 -2.31 8.65 17.74
C HIS A 64 -2.49 7.27 18.37
N LYS A 65 -1.53 6.35 18.14
CA LYS A 65 -1.54 4.95 18.60
C LYS A 65 -2.84 4.22 18.21
N LYS A 66 -3.34 4.48 17.00
CA LYS A 66 -4.52 3.81 16.46
C LYS A 66 -4.10 2.76 15.44
N PHE A 67 -4.42 1.50 15.75
CA PHE A 67 -4.10 0.36 14.89
C PHE A 67 -5.30 -0.58 14.83
N SER A 68 -5.72 -0.90 13.61
CA SER A 68 -6.85 -1.80 13.41
C SER A 68 -6.76 -2.48 12.06
N TYR A 69 -7.37 -3.66 11.96
CA TYR A 69 -7.75 -4.24 10.68
C TYR A 69 -9.25 -4.05 10.48
N ASN A 70 -9.63 -3.56 9.30
CA ASN A 70 -11.01 -3.23 8.98
C ASN A 70 -11.43 -4.07 7.76
N PRO A 71 -12.26 -5.13 7.96
CA PRO A 71 -12.76 -5.93 6.85
C PRO A 71 -13.77 -5.13 6.03
N LEU A 72 -13.64 -5.20 4.71
CA LEU A 72 -14.57 -4.57 3.77
C LEU A 72 -15.63 -5.56 3.26
N LEU A 73 -15.29 -6.85 3.25
CA LEU A 73 -16.18 -7.92 2.79
C LEU A 73 -16.79 -8.67 3.96
N ARG A 74 -18.10 -8.95 3.87
CA ARG A 74 -18.79 -9.81 4.84
C ARG A 74 -18.16 -11.21 4.84
N GLY A 75 -17.94 -11.76 6.04
CA GLY A 75 -17.35 -13.08 6.23
C GLY A 75 -15.81 -13.10 6.31
N TYR A 76 -15.15 -11.96 6.13
CA TYR A 76 -13.73 -11.81 6.44
C TYR A 76 -13.56 -11.22 7.85
N SER A 77 -12.69 -11.85 8.64
CA SER A 77 -12.29 -11.40 9.97
C SER A 77 -10.90 -10.76 9.91
N SER A 78 -10.46 -10.15 11.02
CA SER A 78 -9.06 -9.76 11.17
C SER A 78 -8.15 -10.96 10.91
N PRO A 79 -7.07 -10.78 10.11
CA PRO A 79 -6.01 -11.75 10.03
C PRO A 79 -5.44 -11.99 11.43
N ASP A 80 -5.22 -13.26 11.77
CA ASP A 80 -4.54 -13.62 13.01
C ASP A 80 -3.05 -13.27 12.86
N LEU A 81 -2.48 -12.57 13.84
CA LEU A 81 -1.06 -12.23 13.91
C LEU A 81 -0.42 -12.75 15.20
N SER A 82 -1.14 -13.56 15.98
CA SER A 82 -0.70 -14.09 17.28
C SER A 82 0.47 -15.07 17.18
N PHE A 83 0.67 -15.67 16.00
CA PHE A 83 1.80 -16.54 15.71
C PHE A 83 3.15 -15.81 15.62
N ILE A 84 3.15 -14.47 15.53
CA ILE A 84 4.38 -13.67 15.61
C ILE A 84 4.87 -13.66 17.07
N PRO A 85 6.13 -14.06 17.32
CA PRO A 85 6.60 -14.30 18.68
C PRO A 85 6.57 -13.03 19.53
N ILE A 86 6.12 -13.19 20.77
CA ILE A 86 6.24 -12.20 21.84
C ILE A 86 7.52 -12.53 22.63
N THR A 87 8.48 -11.62 22.64
CA THR A 87 9.71 -11.75 23.41
C THR A 87 9.72 -10.76 24.57
N ALA A 88 10.54 -11.01 25.60
CA ALA A 88 10.61 -10.13 26.78
C ALA A 88 10.87 -8.65 26.44
N ASP A 89 11.69 -8.38 25.41
CA ASP A 89 12.00 -7.04 24.92
C ASP A 89 10.87 -6.39 24.10
N THR A 90 9.87 -7.15 23.65
CA THR A 90 8.74 -6.67 22.82
C THR A 90 7.37 -6.89 23.44
N ALA A 91 7.32 -7.38 24.68
CA ALA A 91 6.08 -7.80 25.35
C ALA A 91 5.02 -6.70 25.46
N GLU A 92 5.44 -5.43 25.57
CA GLU A 92 4.53 -4.28 25.64
C GLU A 92 4.23 -3.64 24.28
N SER A 93 4.80 -4.16 23.20
CA SER A 93 4.51 -3.69 21.86
C SER A 93 3.45 -4.56 21.21
N GLU A 94 2.41 -3.90 20.71
CA GLU A 94 1.56 -4.46 19.66
C GLU A 94 2.36 -4.77 18.40
N THR A 95 1.76 -5.57 17.52
CA THR A 95 2.30 -5.89 16.20
C THR A 95 1.77 -4.90 15.17
N TYR A 96 2.65 -4.01 14.71
CA TYR A 96 2.30 -2.98 13.73
C TYR A 96 2.54 -3.47 12.31
N VAL A 97 1.56 -3.36 11.43
CA VAL A 97 1.75 -3.60 9.98
C VAL A 97 2.31 -2.34 9.34
N THR A 98 3.47 -2.43 8.71
CA THR A 98 4.18 -1.30 8.09
C THR A 98 4.35 -1.45 6.58
N SER A 99 3.97 -2.59 5.99
CA SER A 99 3.86 -2.80 4.55
C SER A 99 2.94 -3.98 4.27
N SER A 100 2.22 -3.95 3.15
CA SER A 100 1.43 -5.06 2.61
C SER A 100 1.74 -5.18 1.12
N CYS A 101 2.02 -6.38 0.63
CA CYS A 101 2.33 -6.63 -0.78
C CYS A 101 1.95 -8.06 -1.18
N HIS A 102 0.97 -8.21 -2.08
CA HIS A 102 0.48 -9.50 -2.60
C HIS A 102 0.23 -10.57 -1.51
N GLY A 103 -0.37 -10.14 -0.40
CA GLY A 103 -0.75 -10.97 0.76
C GLY A 103 0.38 -11.27 1.76
N LEU A 104 1.60 -10.82 1.50
CA LEU A 104 2.63 -10.76 2.53
C LEU A 104 2.53 -9.45 3.31
N LEU A 105 2.77 -9.53 4.62
CA LEU A 105 2.82 -8.39 5.51
C LEU A 105 4.24 -8.20 6.04
N LEU A 106 4.66 -6.94 6.13
CA LEU A 106 5.80 -6.55 6.95
C LEU A 106 5.28 -6.00 8.26
N CYS A 107 5.65 -6.66 9.35
CA CYS A 107 5.25 -6.34 10.70
C CYS A 107 6.44 -5.84 11.51
N ARG A 108 6.15 -5.01 12.51
CA ARG A 108 7.15 -4.42 13.41
C ARG A 108 6.64 -4.46 14.84
N ARG A 109 7.52 -4.83 15.77
CA ARG A 109 7.30 -4.70 17.22
C ARG A 109 8.39 -3.83 17.83
N ARG A 110 7.99 -2.78 18.53
CA ARG A 110 8.91 -1.85 19.21
C ARG A 110 9.62 -2.61 20.34
N ARG A 111 10.93 -2.43 20.46
CA ARG A 111 11.71 -2.98 21.58
C ARG A 111 11.76 -1.99 22.73
N ARG A 112 11.72 -2.49 23.96
CA ARG A 112 12.11 -1.75 25.16
C ARG A 112 13.63 -1.55 25.15
N ILE A 113 14.08 -0.30 25.22
CA ILE A 113 15.50 0.04 25.39
C ILE A 113 15.61 0.88 26.66
N HIS A 114 16.40 0.42 27.62
CA HIS A 114 16.80 1.23 28.77
C HIS A 114 18.05 2.02 28.38
N GLY A 115 18.00 3.36 28.44
CA GLY A 115 19.21 4.19 28.50
C GLY A 115 19.73 4.87 27.22
N GLU A 116 19.19 4.63 26.02
CA GLU A 116 19.61 5.36 24.80
C GLU A 116 18.46 6.20 24.23
N LEU A 117 18.55 7.53 24.35
CA LEU A 117 17.68 8.45 23.61
C LEU A 117 18.03 8.38 22.12
N GLY A 118 17.08 7.95 21.28
CA GLY A 118 17.05 8.33 19.86
C GLY A 118 17.18 7.23 18.81
N VAL A 119 17.45 5.97 19.17
CA VAL A 119 17.43 4.85 18.20
C VAL A 119 16.25 3.94 18.50
N TYR A 120 15.13 4.11 17.79
CA TYR A 120 14.02 3.15 17.82
C TYR A 120 14.50 1.81 17.26
N ARG A 121 14.94 0.89 18.12
CA ARG A 121 15.15 -0.51 17.73
C ARG A 121 13.81 -1.21 17.76
N ALA A 122 13.52 -1.94 16.69
CA ALA A 122 12.32 -2.76 16.59
C ALA A 122 12.69 -4.12 16.01
N ARG A 123 11.92 -5.15 16.37
CA ARG A 123 11.95 -6.42 15.68
C ARG A 123 11.04 -6.32 14.46
N HIS A 124 11.52 -6.82 13.33
CA HIS A 124 10.79 -6.79 12.07
C HIS A 124 10.54 -8.22 11.63
N TYR A 125 9.34 -8.46 11.11
CA TYR A 125 8.89 -9.77 10.70
C TYR A 125 8.24 -9.64 9.33
N VAL A 126 8.57 -10.54 8.40
CA VAL A 126 7.68 -10.78 7.25
C VAL A 126 6.80 -11.95 7.62
N CYS A 127 5.49 -11.81 7.45
CA CYS A 127 4.56 -12.89 7.73
C CYS A 127 3.53 -13.06 6.61
N ASN A 128 2.98 -14.26 6.54
CA ASN A 128 1.79 -14.58 5.77
C ASN A 128 0.73 -15.07 6.76
N PRO A 129 -0.28 -14.24 7.07
CA PRO A 129 -1.34 -14.62 8.00
C PRO A 129 -2.10 -15.88 7.58
N GLU A 130 -2.23 -16.12 6.27
CA GLU A 130 -2.97 -17.28 5.76
C GLU A 130 -2.26 -18.61 5.99
N THR A 131 -0.94 -18.58 6.07
CA THR A 131 -0.14 -19.78 6.37
C THR A 131 0.37 -19.83 7.80
N MET A 132 0.07 -18.81 8.61
CA MET A 132 0.57 -18.64 9.98
C MET A 132 2.09 -18.80 10.08
N ASP A 133 2.80 -18.28 9.08
CA ASP A 133 4.24 -18.43 8.94
C ASP A 133 4.93 -17.07 8.97
N PHE A 134 6.14 -17.01 9.52
CA PHE A 134 6.90 -15.78 9.66
C PHE A 134 8.40 -15.98 9.58
N VAL A 135 9.09 -14.91 9.19
CA VAL A 135 10.55 -14.79 9.22
C VAL A 135 10.92 -13.52 9.95
N GLU A 136 11.72 -13.62 11.03
CA GLU A 136 12.34 -12.45 11.66
C GLU A 136 13.46 -11.91 10.75
N VAL A 137 13.42 -10.62 10.47
CA VAL A 137 14.38 -9.94 9.59
C VAL A 137 15.26 -9.03 10.43
N ASN A 138 16.55 -9.36 10.47
CA ASN A 138 17.56 -8.53 11.13
C ASN A 138 17.91 -7.34 10.23
N ILE A 139 17.63 -6.12 10.68
CA ILE A 139 17.90 -4.90 9.92
C ILE A 139 19.33 -4.43 10.21
N PRO A 140 20.18 -4.19 9.19
CA PRO A 140 21.53 -3.67 9.39
C PRO A 140 21.51 -2.29 10.04
N ALA A 141 22.54 -1.98 10.83
CA ALA A 141 22.73 -0.63 11.36
C ALA A 141 22.81 0.38 10.21
N GLY A 142 22.17 1.55 10.37
CA GLY A 142 22.13 2.61 9.37
C GLY A 142 21.16 2.39 8.21
N ALA A 143 20.49 1.24 8.10
CA ALA A 143 19.54 0.93 7.02
C ALA A 143 18.22 1.74 7.04
N GLY A 144 18.03 2.59 8.04
CA GLY A 144 16.83 3.41 8.23
C GLY A 144 15.68 2.67 8.90
N GLN A 145 14.64 3.41 9.29
CA GLN A 145 13.45 2.87 9.98
C GLN A 145 12.33 2.44 9.01
N TYR A 146 12.42 2.84 7.74
CA TYR A 146 11.35 2.65 6.76
C TYR A 146 11.72 1.56 5.77
N LEU A 147 10.96 0.48 5.84
CA LEU A 147 11.14 -0.73 5.07
C LEU A 147 9.95 -0.89 4.14
N ASN A 148 10.22 -1.22 2.87
CA ASN A 148 9.19 -1.45 1.87
C ASN A 148 9.28 -2.90 1.38
N LEU A 149 8.17 -3.62 1.43
CA LEU A 149 8.09 -4.99 0.96
C LEU A 149 7.91 -5.01 -0.56
N ALA A 150 8.71 -5.84 -1.24
CA ALA A 150 8.64 -6.06 -2.67
C ALA A 150 8.47 -7.54 -2.93
N TYR A 151 7.27 -7.94 -3.34
CA TYR A 151 6.96 -9.34 -3.62
C TYR A 151 6.11 -9.41 -4.88
N ASP A 152 6.60 -10.16 -5.86
CA ASP A 152 5.88 -10.42 -7.09
C ASP A 152 5.72 -11.95 -7.24
N PRO A 153 4.53 -12.50 -6.93
CA PRO A 153 4.30 -13.93 -6.99
C PRO A 153 4.31 -14.48 -8.42
N LEU A 154 4.23 -13.64 -9.46
CA LEU A 154 4.36 -14.05 -10.87
C LEU A 154 5.84 -14.26 -11.25
N LYS A 155 6.76 -13.49 -10.66
CA LYS A 155 8.21 -13.66 -10.85
C LYS A 155 8.79 -14.75 -9.97
N SER A 156 8.41 -14.79 -8.70
CA SER A 156 8.86 -15.82 -7.76
C SER A 156 7.86 -16.09 -6.66
N ARG A 157 7.52 -17.36 -6.49
CA ARG A 157 6.63 -17.82 -5.42
C ARG A 157 7.27 -17.75 -4.05
N HIS A 158 8.56 -18.04 -3.98
CA HIS A 158 9.29 -18.25 -2.73
C HIS A 158 10.18 -17.09 -2.33
N HIS A 159 10.36 -16.10 -3.21
CA HIS A 159 11.31 -15.03 -2.98
C HIS A 159 10.62 -13.67 -2.97
N TYR A 160 10.71 -12.99 -1.83
CA TYR A 160 10.44 -11.57 -1.68
C TYR A 160 11.76 -10.83 -1.44
N LYS A 161 11.72 -9.51 -1.63
CA LYS A 161 12.77 -8.58 -1.25
C LYS A 161 12.23 -7.54 -0.27
N ILE A 162 13.10 -6.97 0.55
CA ILE A 162 12.77 -5.82 1.40
C ILE A 162 13.76 -4.72 1.07
N VAL A 163 13.24 -3.53 0.77
CA VAL A 163 14.07 -2.37 0.48
C VAL A 163 14.09 -1.47 1.70
N ALA A 164 15.28 -1.23 2.21
CA ALA A 164 15.55 -0.35 3.35
C ALA A 164 16.28 0.90 2.86
N ARG A 165 15.68 2.07 3.12
CA ARG A 165 16.29 3.36 2.79
C ARG A 165 16.96 3.94 4.02
N GLY A 166 18.28 3.93 4.03
CA GLY A 166 19.12 4.54 5.06
C GLY A 166 19.44 6.00 4.78
N HIS A 167 20.21 6.59 5.69
CA HIS A 167 20.78 7.94 5.49
C HIS A 167 21.93 7.96 4.49
N ASP A 168 22.59 6.82 4.30
CA ASP A 168 23.82 6.63 3.52
C ASP A 168 23.60 5.87 2.21
N GLY A 169 22.39 5.36 1.97
CA GLY A 169 22.10 4.57 0.78
C GLY A 169 20.82 3.75 0.83
N ILE A 170 20.67 2.89 -0.16
CA ILE A 170 19.59 1.90 -0.26
C ILE A 170 20.19 0.50 -0.09
N ARG A 171 19.59 -0.27 0.81
CA ARG A 171 19.92 -1.68 1.02
C ARG A 171 18.73 -2.55 0.64
N VAL A 172 19.00 -3.71 0.07
CA VAL A 172 17.98 -4.67 -0.34
C VAL A 172 18.27 -6.01 0.34
N TYR A 173 17.29 -6.51 1.09
CA TYR A 173 17.26 -7.87 1.59
C TYR A 173 16.72 -8.80 0.51
N SER A 174 17.37 -9.95 0.31
CA SER A 174 16.82 -11.04 -0.48
C SER A 174 16.47 -12.21 0.43
N SER A 175 15.22 -12.66 0.39
CA SER A 175 14.80 -13.87 1.11
C SER A 175 15.44 -15.16 0.56
N GLN A 176 15.93 -15.13 -0.68
CA GLN A 176 16.64 -16.27 -1.29
C GLN A 176 18.00 -16.49 -0.63
N THR A 177 18.79 -15.43 -0.45
CA THR A 177 20.12 -15.48 0.17
C THR A 177 20.09 -15.22 1.67
N ARG A 178 18.93 -14.78 2.19
CA ARG A 178 18.71 -14.35 3.58
C ARG A 178 19.73 -13.30 4.03
N SER A 179 20.16 -12.43 3.12
CA SER A 179 21.20 -11.44 3.35
C SER A 179 20.80 -10.07 2.81
N TRP A 180 21.45 -9.04 3.34
CA TRP A 180 21.33 -7.67 2.88
C TRP A 180 22.48 -7.32 1.94
N LEU A 181 22.16 -6.61 0.87
CA LEU A 181 23.12 -6.00 -0.03
C LEU A 181 22.92 -4.49 -0.06
N THR A 182 23.99 -3.72 0.05
CA THR A 182 23.94 -2.28 -0.24
C THR A 182 23.98 -2.11 -1.75
N VAL A 183 22.87 -1.65 -2.32
CA VAL A 183 22.70 -1.52 -3.78
C VAL A 183 23.03 -0.09 -4.23
N VAL A 184 22.67 0.91 -3.44
CA VAL A 184 22.99 2.32 -3.70
C VAL A 184 23.73 2.89 -2.51
N ARG A 185 24.82 3.61 -2.74
CA ARG A 185 25.49 4.45 -1.73
C ARG A 185 25.34 5.90 -2.15
N TYR A 186 24.94 6.75 -1.22
CA TYR A 186 24.94 8.18 -1.46
C TYR A 186 26.37 8.69 -1.33
N ASP A 187 26.81 9.54 -2.25
CA ASP A 187 28.12 10.18 -2.15
C ASP A 187 28.06 11.25 -1.06
N ASP A 188 28.87 11.12 -0.01
CA ASP A 188 29.01 12.10 1.08
C ASP A 188 29.43 13.50 0.56
N ARG A 189 30.04 13.58 -0.64
CA ARG A 189 30.39 14.86 -1.29
C ARG A 189 29.19 15.52 -1.96
N CYS A 190 28.19 14.73 -2.38
CA CYS A 190 26.94 15.23 -2.93
C CYS A 190 26.00 15.62 -1.78
N ARG A 191 26.02 16.90 -1.38
CA ARG A 191 25.15 17.47 -0.34
C ARG A 191 23.64 17.36 -0.61
N ARG A 192 23.20 16.73 -1.70
CA ARG A 192 21.79 16.55 -2.07
C ARG A 192 21.51 15.07 -2.27
N SER A 193 20.90 14.46 -1.25
CA SER A 193 20.28 13.13 -1.39
C SER A 193 19.28 13.17 -2.55
N PRO A 194 19.19 12.12 -3.40
CA PRO A 194 18.17 12.06 -4.44
C PRO A 194 16.74 12.05 -3.86
N PHE A 195 16.60 11.77 -2.56
CA PHE A 195 15.36 11.83 -1.79
C PHE A 195 15.13 13.19 -1.11
N ALA A 196 15.91 14.24 -1.45
CA ALA A 196 15.63 15.59 -0.99
C ALA A 196 14.25 16.04 -1.49
N GLY A 197 13.35 16.38 -0.55
CA GLY A 197 11.96 16.67 -0.85
C GLY A 197 11.08 15.43 -1.03
N LEU A 198 11.45 14.29 -0.45
CA LEU A 198 10.58 13.11 -0.37
C LEU A 198 9.33 13.42 0.47
N ARG A 199 8.14 13.12 -0.07
CA ARG A 199 6.86 13.40 0.61
C ARG A 199 6.61 12.46 1.79
N HIS A 200 6.88 11.17 1.59
CA HIS A 200 6.79 10.15 2.63
C HIS A 200 7.73 8.97 2.31
N PRO A 201 8.36 8.32 3.30
CA PRO A 201 9.30 7.22 3.07
C PRO A 201 8.68 5.89 2.61
N ARG A 202 7.35 5.77 2.72
CA ARG A 202 6.60 4.64 2.16
C ARG A 202 6.63 4.70 0.63
N GLY A 203 7.12 3.63 0.02
CA GLY A 203 7.12 3.42 -1.43
C GLY A 203 6.03 2.44 -1.84
N VAL A 204 5.66 2.50 -3.11
CA VAL A 204 4.69 1.58 -3.73
C VAL A 204 5.46 0.60 -4.59
N PHE A 205 5.24 -0.70 -4.36
CA PHE A 205 5.82 -1.73 -5.20
C PHE A 205 4.99 -1.88 -6.47
N TRP A 206 5.63 -1.71 -7.62
CA TRP A 206 5.00 -1.87 -8.92
C TRP A 206 6.05 -2.28 -9.96
N ASN A 207 5.72 -3.29 -10.76
CA ASN A 207 6.55 -3.81 -11.86
C ASN A 207 8.05 -4.00 -11.49
N GLY A 208 8.32 -4.72 -10.39
CA GLY A 208 9.69 -4.98 -9.92
C GLY A 208 10.46 -3.75 -9.40
N SER A 209 9.78 -2.61 -9.24
CA SER A 209 10.35 -1.34 -8.80
C SER A 209 9.62 -0.82 -7.57
N LEU A 210 10.27 0.08 -6.84
CA LEU A 210 9.60 0.93 -5.86
C LEU A 210 9.44 2.34 -6.39
N VAL A 211 8.28 2.93 -6.16
CA VAL A 211 7.96 4.29 -6.58
C VAL A 211 7.67 5.15 -5.35
N TRP A 212 8.26 6.35 -5.29
CA TRP A 212 8.00 7.34 -4.25
C TRP A 212 7.54 8.68 -4.82
N ALA A 213 6.64 9.32 -4.09
CA ALA A 213 6.23 10.69 -4.35
C ALA A 213 7.18 11.70 -3.71
N MET A 214 7.56 12.70 -4.50
CA MET A 214 8.27 13.89 -4.02
C MET A 214 7.26 15.00 -3.68
N LEU A 215 7.72 16.04 -2.98
CA LEU A 215 6.99 17.29 -2.74
C LEU A 215 6.83 18.11 -4.03
N SER A 216 7.77 17.93 -4.95
CA SER A 216 7.63 18.37 -6.33
C SER A 216 6.77 17.38 -7.12
N PRO A 217 6.24 17.75 -8.30
CA PRO A 217 5.49 16.86 -9.19
C PRO A 217 6.30 15.70 -9.80
N ARG A 218 7.37 15.26 -9.14
CA ARG A 218 8.26 14.17 -9.56
C ARG A 218 7.93 12.89 -8.81
N LEU A 219 8.02 11.77 -9.51
CA LEU A 219 8.03 10.44 -8.93
C LEU A 219 9.40 9.82 -9.15
N LEU A 220 9.93 9.21 -8.10
CA LEU A 220 11.22 8.56 -8.11
C LEU A 220 11.02 7.06 -8.17
N ARG A 221 11.56 6.40 -9.20
CA ARG A 221 11.53 4.94 -9.40
C ARG A 221 12.89 4.36 -9.01
N PHE A 222 12.88 3.31 -8.21
CA PHE A 222 14.03 2.47 -7.94
C PHE A 222 13.78 1.07 -8.50
N ALA A 223 14.51 0.70 -9.54
CA ALA A 223 14.49 -0.65 -10.10
C ALA A 223 15.31 -1.58 -9.19
N ILE A 224 14.63 -2.53 -8.53
CA ILE A 224 15.23 -3.30 -7.42
C ILE A 224 16.35 -4.22 -7.90
N ASP A 225 16.21 -4.78 -9.10
CA ASP A 225 17.16 -5.76 -9.65
C ASP A 225 18.40 -5.11 -10.25
N SER A 226 18.24 -3.99 -10.98
CA SER A 226 19.36 -3.25 -11.55
C SER A 226 20.02 -2.30 -10.55
N GLY A 227 19.30 -1.91 -9.49
CA GLY A 227 19.77 -0.90 -8.55
C GLY A 227 19.71 0.53 -9.08
N GLU A 228 19.05 0.74 -10.22
CA GLU A 228 18.95 2.03 -10.87
C GLU A 228 17.89 2.91 -10.21
N LEU A 229 18.23 4.19 -10.04
CA LEU A 229 17.32 5.22 -9.57
C LEU A 229 17.04 6.19 -10.71
N SER A 230 15.78 6.33 -11.09
CA SER A 230 15.36 7.16 -12.22
C SER A 230 14.10 7.96 -11.89
N GLU A 231 13.89 9.05 -12.63
CA GLU A 231 12.65 9.81 -12.56
C GLU A 231 11.64 9.23 -13.52
N MET A 232 10.38 9.13 -13.06
CA MET A 232 9.29 8.75 -13.95
C MET A 232 8.82 9.94 -14.78
N PRO A 233 8.22 9.71 -15.97
CA PRO A 233 7.65 10.79 -16.77
C PRO A 233 6.62 11.58 -15.98
N LEU A 234 6.55 12.89 -16.23
CA LEU A 234 5.52 13.74 -15.66
C LEU A 234 4.17 13.45 -16.32
N PRO A 235 3.05 13.57 -15.58
CA PRO A 235 1.71 13.62 -16.17
C PRO A 235 1.61 14.61 -17.34
N PRO A 236 0.92 14.26 -18.45
CA PRO A 236 0.85 15.08 -19.67
C PRO A 236 0.55 16.55 -19.44
N ARG A 237 -0.42 16.88 -18.59
CA ARG A 237 -0.79 18.26 -18.24
C ARG A 237 0.37 19.10 -17.69
N LEU A 238 1.27 18.48 -16.92
CA LEU A 238 2.42 19.16 -16.32
C LEU A 238 3.58 19.33 -17.30
N ARG A 239 3.64 18.48 -18.34
CA ARG A 239 4.62 18.60 -19.42
C ARG A 239 4.32 19.80 -20.31
N SER A 240 3.04 20.06 -20.58
CA SER A 240 2.59 21.18 -21.43
C SER A 240 2.64 22.54 -20.74
N GLU A 241 2.31 22.62 -19.45
CA GLU A 241 2.14 23.89 -18.74
C GLU A 241 3.39 24.38 -17.99
N GLY A 242 4.42 23.53 -17.84
CA GLY A 242 5.63 23.84 -17.10
C GLY A 242 5.43 23.71 -15.58
N TRP A 243 5.99 22.64 -15.00
CA TRP A 243 5.72 22.22 -13.62
C TRP A 243 6.05 23.25 -12.52
N PHE A 244 6.99 24.17 -12.76
CA PHE A 244 7.50 25.13 -11.77
C PHE A 244 6.47 26.14 -11.24
N HIS A 245 5.36 26.36 -11.96
CA HIS A 245 4.32 27.35 -11.59
C HIS A 245 2.95 26.72 -11.33
N SER A 246 2.83 25.39 -11.45
CA SER A 246 1.53 24.69 -11.39
C SER A 246 0.95 24.57 -9.98
N GLY A 247 1.77 24.66 -8.93
CA GLY A 247 1.35 24.34 -7.56
C GLY A 247 0.85 22.90 -7.39
N TRP A 248 1.14 22.03 -8.36
CA TRP A 248 0.59 20.68 -8.42
C TRP A 248 1.40 19.70 -7.59
N VAL A 249 0.71 18.90 -6.77
CA VAL A 249 1.34 17.91 -5.89
C VAL A 249 0.66 16.55 -6.00
N TYR A 250 1.44 15.48 -5.90
CA TYR A 250 0.86 14.13 -5.75
C TYR A 250 0.20 14.00 -4.39
N ALA A 251 -1.10 13.81 -4.38
CA ALA A 251 -1.89 13.53 -3.18
C ALA A 251 -1.83 12.05 -2.80
N TYR A 252 -1.77 11.15 -3.78
CA TYR A 252 -1.74 9.70 -3.61
C TYR A 252 -0.89 9.03 -4.68
N VAL A 253 -0.23 7.93 -4.28
CA VAL A 253 0.42 6.96 -5.16
C VAL A 253 0.07 5.59 -4.63
N GLY A 254 -0.31 4.67 -5.52
CA GLY A 254 -0.60 3.29 -5.15
C GLY A 254 -0.62 2.37 -6.36
N GLU A 255 -0.82 1.09 -6.08
CA GLU A 255 -0.91 0.05 -7.09
C GLU A 255 -2.22 -0.70 -6.90
N SER A 256 -2.87 -1.01 -8.02
CA SER A 256 -4.08 -1.80 -8.07
C SER A 256 -4.16 -2.54 -9.40
N GLY A 257 -4.35 -3.86 -9.34
CA GLY A 257 -4.52 -4.72 -10.52
C GLY A 257 -3.27 -4.88 -11.40
N GLY A 258 -2.07 -4.63 -10.86
CA GLY A 258 -0.81 -4.61 -11.60
C GLY A 258 -0.46 -3.23 -12.20
N HIS A 259 -1.29 -2.22 -11.97
CA HIS A 259 -1.13 -0.89 -12.53
C HIS A 259 -0.79 0.14 -11.45
N LEU A 260 0.13 1.05 -11.76
CA LEU A 260 0.47 2.17 -10.89
C LEU A 260 -0.55 3.30 -11.12
N GLN A 261 -1.22 3.72 -10.06
CA GLN A 261 -2.13 4.86 -10.09
C GLN A 261 -1.65 6.00 -9.19
N VAL A 262 -1.94 7.21 -9.62
CA VAL A 262 -1.66 8.43 -8.87
C VAL A 262 -2.85 9.38 -8.91
N ILE A 263 -2.99 10.14 -7.84
CA ILE A 263 -3.88 11.30 -7.78
C ILE A 263 -3.02 12.47 -7.40
N GLY A 264 -3.16 13.57 -8.12
CA GLY A 264 -2.57 14.84 -7.73
C GLY A 264 -3.45 15.98 -8.20
N TYR A 265 -3.32 17.10 -7.53
CA TYR A 265 -4.15 18.26 -7.76
C TYR A 265 -3.40 19.54 -7.40
N THR A 266 -3.82 20.65 -7.98
CA THR A 266 -3.49 22.00 -7.51
C THR A 266 -4.34 22.37 -6.28
N ASP A 267 -4.02 23.48 -5.62
CA ASP A 267 -4.86 24.02 -4.54
C ASP A 267 -6.26 24.43 -5.02
N GLU A 268 -6.41 24.81 -6.29
CA GLU A 268 -7.71 25.12 -6.90
C GLU A 268 -8.53 23.86 -7.15
N GLU A 269 -7.95 22.84 -7.77
CA GLU A 269 -8.58 21.54 -8.00
C GLU A 269 -8.98 20.86 -6.68
N ARG A 270 -8.10 20.96 -5.67
CA ARG A 270 -8.41 20.51 -4.30
C ARG A 270 -9.65 21.20 -3.76
N ARG A 271 -9.74 22.53 -3.87
CA ARG A 271 -10.89 23.31 -3.38
C ARG A 271 -12.16 23.02 -4.17
N ALA A 272 -12.06 22.71 -5.47
CA ALA A 272 -13.17 22.27 -6.30
C ALA A 272 -13.62 20.83 -6.00
N ALA A 273 -12.84 20.06 -5.23
CA ALA A 273 -13.07 18.64 -4.94
C ALA A 273 -13.20 17.80 -6.23
N CYS A 274 -12.53 18.21 -7.30
CA CYS A 274 -12.57 17.58 -8.61
C CYS A 274 -11.15 17.35 -9.11
N PHE A 275 -10.80 16.10 -9.40
CA PHE A 275 -9.45 15.72 -9.84
C PHE A 275 -9.47 14.41 -10.61
N ASP A 276 -8.38 14.13 -11.32
CA ASP A 276 -8.25 12.91 -12.11
C ASP A 276 -7.47 11.83 -11.36
N VAL A 277 -7.89 10.58 -11.53
CA VAL A 277 -7.09 9.40 -11.24
C VAL A 277 -6.30 9.08 -12.50
N LEU A 278 -4.98 9.11 -12.40
CA LEU A 278 -4.07 8.79 -13.50
C LEU A 278 -3.52 7.39 -13.33
N GLU A 279 -3.38 6.66 -14.43
CA GLU A 279 -2.78 5.33 -14.51
C GLU A 279 -1.58 5.33 -15.46
N MET A 280 -0.48 4.71 -15.03
CA MET A 280 0.71 4.50 -15.84
C MET A 280 0.44 3.39 -16.88
N ARG A 281 0.68 3.69 -18.15
CA ARG A 281 0.57 2.77 -19.27
C ARG A 281 1.95 2.47 -19.86
N ASP A 282 2.24 1.19 -20.04
CA ASP A 282 3.44 0.68 -20.72
C ASP A 282 4.77 1.22 -20.19
N ASP A 283 4.85 1.55 -18.89
CA ASP A 283 6.02 2.17 -18.25
C ASP A 283 6.45 3.54 -18.82
N GLU A 284 5.69 4.13 -19.76
CA GLU A 284 6.11 5.31 -20.53
C GLU A 284 5.19 6.53 -20.43
N ASP A 285 3.88 6.35 -20.25
CA ASP A 285 2.94 7.48 -20.28
C ASP A 285 1.81 7.37 -19.27
N TRP A 286 1.28 8.53 -18.87
CA TRP A 286 0.13 8.61 -17.97
C TRP A 286 -1.15 8.82 -18.76
N THR A 287 -2.17 8.03 -18.43
CA THR A 287 -3.51 8.16 -18.98
C THR A 287 -4.51 8.48 -17.87
N VAL A 288 -5.57 9.23 -18.19
CA VAL A 288 -6.66 9.45 -17.25
C VAL A 288 -7.49 8.18 -17.18
N LEU A 289 -7.51 7.54 -16.02
CA LEU A 289 -8.31 6.34 -15.76
C LEU A 289 -9.79 6.73 -15.62
N TYR A 290 -10.08 7.67 -14.73
CA TYR A 290 -11.38 8.35 -14.60
C TYR A 290 -11.24 9.66 -13.82
N ARG A 291 -12.25 10.52 -13.97
CA ARG A 291 -12.38 11.77 -13.21
C ARG A 291 -13.21 11.52 -11.94
N VAL A 292 -12.74 12.08 -10.84
CA VAL A 292 -13.41 12.03 -9.54
C VAL A 292 -14.05 13.39 -9.27
N ASP A 293 -15.32 13.36 -8.89
CA ASP A 293 -16.10 14.51 -8.45
C ASP A 293 -16.62 14.22 -7.05
N MET A 294 -16.04 14.93 -6.07
CA MET A 294 -16.33 14.82 -4.64
C MET A 294 -17.08 16.06 -4.14
N THR A 295 -17.67 16.88 -5.00
CA THR A 295 -18.39 18.09 -4.58
C THR A 295 -19.51 17.75 -3.58
N ARG A 296 -20.25 16.66 -3.82
CA ARG A 296 -21.27 16.18 -2.87
C ARG A 296 -20.70 15.72 -1.53
N VAL A 297 -19.51 15.10 -1.53
CA VAL A 297 -18.85 14.71 -0.27
C VAL A 297 -18.37 15.94 0.47
N LYS A 298 -17.82 16.92 -0.26
CA LYS A 298 -17.45 18.21 0.31
C LYS A 298 -18.66 18.88 0.97
N GLU A 299 -19.81 18.97 0.30
CA GLU A 299 -21.04 19.54 0.89
C GLU A 299 -21.53 18.79 2.14
N LEU A 300 -21.38 17.47 2.20
CA LEU A 300 -21.82 16.66 3.34
C LEU A 300 -20.92 16.75 4.57
N TYR A 301 -19.64 17.09 4.38
CA TYR A 301 -18.61 17.06 5.42
C TYR A 301 -17.84 18.38 5.54
N ASP A 302 -18.33 19.47 4.96
CA ASP A 302 -17.72 20.80 5.11
C ASP A 302 -17.89 21.22 6.58
N PRO A 303 -16.79 21.39 7.34
CA PRO A 303 -16.91 21.96 8.67
C PRO A 303 -17.37 23.42 8.49
N GLU A 304 -18.49 23.81 9.12
CA GLU A 304 -18.76 25.24 9.32
C GLU A 304 -17.49 25.86 9.97
N ASP A 305 -17.10 27.04 9.48
CA ASP A 305 -15.89 27.76 9.87
C ASP A 305 -15.93 28.21 11.34
N ASP A 306 -15.82 27.25 12.26
CA ASP A 306 -16.02 27.46 13.69
C ASP A 306 -14.71 27.82 14.41
N GLY A 307 -13.95 28.76 13.81
CA GLY A 307 -12.89 29.56 14.43
C GLY A 307 -11.74 28.83 15.15
N ALA A 308 -11.67 27.50 15.10
CA ALA A 308 -10.71 26.72 15.84
C ALA A 308 -9.34 26.71 15.13
N SER A 309 -8.36 27.36 15.75
CA SER A 309 -6.96 27.37 15.33
C SER A 309 -6.40 25.93 15.27
N VAL A 310 -6.37 25.35 14.07
CA VAL A 310 -5.69 24.09 13.78
C VAL A 310 -4.19 24.36 13.66
N ALA A 311 -3.36 23.57 14.35
CA ALA A 311 -1.91 23.76 14.41
C ALA A 311 -1.23 23.80 13.02
N ARG A 312 -0.20 24.64 12.85
CA ARG A 312 0.49 24.90 11.55
C ARG A 312 1.08 23.67 10.83
N VAL A 313 1.31 22.55 11.50
CA VAL A 313 1.88 21.33 10.89
C VAL A 313 0.81 20.54 10.12
N THR A 314 -0.47 20.75 10.44
CA THR A 314 -1.63 20.15 9.77
C THR A 314 -2.23 21.04 8.69
N LEU A 315 -1.62 22.17 8.29
CA LEU A 315 -2.28 23.10 7.35
C LEU A 315 -2.11 22.78 5.85
N GLU A 316 -1.12 21.98 5.44
CA GLU A 316 -0.89 21.74 4.00
C GLU A 316 -1.84 20.69 3.38
N HIS A 317 -2.47 19.83 4.20
CA HIS A 317 -3.39 18.78 3.73
C HIS A 317 -4.88 19.00 4.07
N PHE A 318 -5.22 19.97 4.94
CA PHE A 318 -6.47 19.92 5.70
C PHE A 318 -7.54 20.95 5.35
N SER A 319 -7.39 21.76 4.29
CA SER A 319 -8.30 22.90 4.20
C SER A 319 -9.72 22.58 3.70
N TRP A 320 -10.00 21.55 2.88
CA TRP A 320 -11.38 21.34 2.35
C TRP A 320 -11.70 19.90 1.86
N GLY A 321 -11.97 18.92 2.74
CA GLY A 321 -12.82 17.78 2.35
C GLY A 321 -12.16 16.43 1.99
N GLY A 322 -11.00 16.10 2.56
CA GLY A 322 -10.52 14.72 2.65
C GLY A 322 -9.29 14.35 1.82
N ALA A 323 -8.65 13.22 2.18
CA ALA A 323 -7.38 12.77 1.59
C ALA A 323 -7.56 11.40 0.91
N PRO A 324 -7.17 11.23 -0.37
CA PRO A 324 -7.22 9.92 -1.03
C PRO A 324 -6.34 8.90 -0.30
N LEU A 325 -6.85 7.70 -0.09
CA LEU A 325 -6.20 6.62 0.66
C LEU A 325 -5.80 5.45 -0.23
N HIS A 326 -6.70 4.98 -1.09
CA HIS A 326 -6.45 3.82 -1.95
C HIS A 326 -7.41 3.78 -3.15
N VAL A 327 -6.85 3.66 -4.35
CA VAL A 327 -7.58 3.39 -5.60
C VAL A 327 -7.69 1.88 -5.78
N VAL A 328 -8.91 1.40 -6.03
CA VAL A 328 -9.18 0.06 -6.53
C VAL A 328 -9.60 0.20 -7.99
N ARG A 329 -8.80 -0.37 -8.88
CA ARG A 329 -9.06 -0.37 -10.32
C ARG A 329 -10.37 -1.09 -10.63
N GLY A 330 -11.15 -0.61 -11.60
CA GLY A 330 -12.37 -1.30 -12.01
C GLY A 330 -12.09 -2.61 -12.75
N PRO A 331 -13.10 -3.47 -12.95
CA PRO A 331 -12.94 -4.74 -13.66
C PRO A 331 -12.61 -4.54 -15.15
N GLY A 332 -11.90 -5.51 -15.73
CA GLY A 332 -11.60 -5.55 -17.16
C GLY A 332 -10.42 -4.66 -17.58
N GLU A 333 -10.08 -4.73 -18.86
CA GLU A 333 -8.86 -4.11 -19.40
C GLU A 333 -8.86 -2.58 -19.29
N ALA A 334 -10.04 -1.94 -19.42
CA ALA A 334 -10.15 -0.49 -19.32
C ALA A 334 -9.96 0.05 -17.90
N GLY A 335 -10.17 -0.77 -16.86
CA GLY A 335 -9.99 -0.38 -15.45
C GLY A 335 -10.88 0.75 -14.94
N ARG A 336 -11.83 1.21 -15.75
CA ARG A 336 -12.76 2.30 -15.43
C ARG A 336 -13.77 1.86 -14.39
N HIS A 337 -14.42 2.83 -13.75
CA HIS A 337 -15.48 2.55 -12.76
C HIS A 337 -14.95 1.79 -11.55
N GLY A 338 -13.75 2.17 -11.10
CA GLY A 338 -13.14 1.66 -9.89
C GLY A 338 -13.78 2.24 -8.62
N VAL A 339 -13.19 1.87 -7.49
CA VAL A 339 -13.54 2.39 -6.17
C VAL A 339 -12.39 3.22 -5.64
N LEU A 340 -12.69 4.34 -5.00
CA LEU A 340 -11.69 5.14 -4.30
C LEU A 340 -12.04 5.22 -2.81
N PHE A 341 -11.05 4.95 -1.97
CA PHE A 341 -11.11 5.16 -0.53
C PHE A 341 -10.50 6.51 -0.18
N PHE A 342 -11.15 7.25 0.72
CA PHE A 342 -10.69 8.57 1.16
C PHE A 342 -10.96 8.74 2.64
N SER A 343 -10.08 9.46 3.31
CA SER A 343 -10.33 9.94 4.65
C SER A 343 -11.14 11.22 4.57
N VAL A 344 -12.22 11.28 5.32
CA VAL A 344 -12.88 12.54 5.73
C VAL A 344 -12.75 12.65 7.26
N PRO A 345 -13.04 13.79 7.89
CA PRO A 345 -12.91 13.93 9.33
C PRO A 345 -13.65 12.81 10.10
N GLY A 346 -12.91 12.02 10.88
CA GLY A 346 -13.43 10.92 11.70
C GLY A 346 -13.93 9.68 10.94
N LYS A 347 -13.87 9.64 9.61
CA LYS A 347 -14.40 8.53 8.79
C LYS A 347 -13.51 8.19 7.61
N ILE A 348 -13.60 6.94 7.16
CA ILE A 348 -13.13 6.53 5.84
C ILE A 348 -14.36 6.21 5.01
N VAL A 349 -14.44 6.84 3.85
CA VAL A 349 -15.53 6.66 2.89
C VAL A 349 -15.00 6.00 1.63
N CYS A 350 -15.89 5.27 0.98
CA CYS A 350 -15.71 4.62 -0.30
C CYS A 350 -16.59 5.36 -1.32
N TYR A 351 -15.98 5.81 -2.42
CA TYR A 351 -16.66 6.38 -3.59
C TYR A 351 -16.60 5.38 -4.72
N ASP A 352 -17.76 5.06 -5.26
CA ASP A 352 -17.92 4.24 -6.44
C ASP A 352 -17.90 5.15 -7.68
N ALA A 353 -16.94 4.98 -8.58
CA ALA A 353 -16.76 5.87 -9.72
C ALA A 353 -17.81 5.69 -10.83
N GLU A 354 -18.64 4.64 -10.79
CA GLU A 354 -19.74 4.43 -11.73
C GLU A 354 -21.00 5.18 -11.29
N SER A 355 -21.48 4.82 -10.10
CA SER A 355 -22.72 5.32 -9.51
C SER A 355 -22.53 6.68 -8.84
N ARG A 356 -21.28 7.09 -8.58
CA ARG A 356 -20.91 8.23 -7.73
C ARG A 356 -21.48 8.13 -6.32
N ALA A 357 -21.83 6.92 -5.89
CA ALA A 357 -22.33 6.65 -4.56
C ALA A 357 -21.19 6.73 -3.55
N VAL A 358 -21.52 7.18 -2.35
CA VAL A 358 -20.58 7.31 -1.24
C VAL A 358 -21.12 6.50 -0.08
N SER A 359 -20.28 5.64 0.48
CA SER A 359 -20.61 4.83 1.65
C SER A 359 -19.50 4.90 2.69
N VAL A 360 -19.87 4.99 3.96
CA VAL A 360 -18.91 4.91 5.08
C VAL A 360 -18.46 3.46 5.24
N VAL A 361 -17.15 3.23 5.24
CA VAL A 361 -16.56 1.89 5.45
C VAL A 361 -15.85 1.76 6.78
N TRP A 362 -15.55 2.88 7.43
CA TRP A 362 -14.98 2.93 8.77
C TRP A 362 -15.31 4.26 9.42
N GLU A 363 -15.54 4.24 10.72
CA GLU A 363 -15.83 5.41 11.55
C GLU A 363 -15.06 5.30 12.86
N ASP A 364 -14.51 6.43 13.30
CA ASP A 364 -13.76 6.51 14.55
C ASP A 364 -14.73 6.48 15.74
N THR A 365 -14.78 5.35 16.44
CA THR A 365 -15.67 5.16 17.60
C THR A 365 -15.06 5.68 18.91
N ALA A 366 -13.89 6.33 18.88
CA ALA A 366 -13.18 6.72 20.09
C ALA A 366 -13.84 7.92 20.80
N THR A 367 -14.17 7.75 22.08
CA THR A 367 -14.53 8.79 23.06
C THR A 367 -13.33 9.63 23.52
N SER A 368 -12.27 9.74 22.71
CA SER A 368 -11.03 10.43 23.09
C SER A 368 -11.23 11.93 23.23
N SER A 369 -10.50 12.56 24.14
CA SER A 369 -10.44 14.01 24.40
C SER A 369 -9.98 14.87 23.21
N SER A 370 -9.60 14.24 22.10
CA SER A 370 -9.33 14.91 20.83
C SER A 370 -10.59 14.87 19.97
N PRO A 371 -11.09 16.03 19.51
CA PRO A 371 -12.26 16.07 18.67
C PRO A 371 -12.09 15.22 17.40
N SER A 372 -13.08 14.39 17.09
CA SER A 372 -13.08 13.48 15.92
C SER A 372 -12.87 14.21 14.59
N TYR A 373 -13.20 15.51 14.51
CA TYR A 373 -12.97 16.34 13.33
C TYR A 373 -11.48 16.64 13.06
N LEU A 374 -10.58 16.39 14.01
CA LEU A 374 -9.13 16.60 13.84
C LEU A 374 -8.41 15.35 13.33
N LEU A 375 -9.06 14.19 13.30
CA LEU A 375 -8.47 12.92 12.85
C LEU A 375 -8.74 12.74 11.35
N SER A 376 -7.69 12.91 10.55
CA SER A 376 -7.67 12.51 9.15
C SER A 376 -6.48 11.60 8.87
N TYR A 377 -6.72 10.60 8.04
CA TYR A 377 -5.71 9.66 7.59
C TYR A 377 -5.24 10.03 6.20
N THR A 378 -4.02 9.64 5.88
CA THR A 378 -3.49 9.74 4.53
C THR A 378 -3.19 8.34 3.99
N TRP A 379 -2.91 8.25 2.69
CA TRP A 379 -2.60 6.97 2.05
C TRP A 379 -1.45 6.22 2.72
N PHE A 380 -0.51 6.90 3.38
CA PHE A 380 0.59 6.23 4.07
C PHE A 380 0.17 5.56 5.39
N ASN A 381 -1.00 5.88 5.96
CA ASN A 381 -1.60 5.18 7.10
C ASN A 381 -2.43 3.95 6.68
N PHE A 382 -2.79 3.84 5.40
CA PHE A 382 -3.73 2.84 4.89
C PHE A 382 -2.99 1.70 4.16
N TYR A 383 -3.09 0.47 4.64
CA TYR A 383 -2.45 -0.71 4.03
C TYR A 383 -3.53 -1.69 3.56
N ALA A 384 -3.89 -1.59 2.28
CA ALA A 384 -4.77 -2.54 1.63
C ALA A 384 -4.23 -3.97 1.79
N TYR A 385 -5.12 -4.91 2.07
CA TYR A 385 -4.76 -6.31 2.27
C TYR A 385 -5.71 -7.23 1.52
N THR A 386 -5.11 -8.17 0.79
CA THR A 386 -5.77 -9.28 0.15
C THR A 386 -5.00 -10.55 0.51
N PRO A 387 -5.64 -11.52 1.19
CA PRO A 387 -5.10 -12.85 1.47
C PRO A 387 -4.46 -13.51 0.27
N SER A 388 -3.30 -14.14 0.50
CA SER A 388 -2.59 -14.90 -0.52
C SER A 388 -2.11 -16.23 0.03
N PHE A 389 -2.52 -17.32 -0.60
CA PHE A 389 -2.11 -18.69 -0.25
C PHE A 389 -0.95 -19.19 -1.11
N LEU A 390 -0.32 -18.25 -1.82
CA LEU A 390 0.71 -18.55 -2.80
C LEU A 390 2.05 -18.90 -2.16
N ARG A 391 2.22 -18.68 -0.85
CA ARG A 391 3.50 -18.84 -0.16
C ARG A 391 3.40 -19.32 1.30
N ARG A 392 4.16 -20.36 1.64
CA ARG A 392 4.74 -20.57 2.99
C ARG A 392 6.15 -19.95 3.01
N LEU A 393 6.54 -19.34 4.12
CA LEU A 393 7.59 -18.33 4.17
C LEU A 393 9.02 -18.85 4.27
#